data_AF-A0A7Z1PZN8-F1
#
_entry.id   AF-A0A7Z1PZN8-F1
#
_cell.length_a   1.000
_cell.length_b   1.000
_cell.length_c   1.000
_cell.angle_alpha   90.00
_cell.angle_beta   90.00
_cell.angle_gamma   90.00
#
_symmetry.space_group_name_H-M   'P 1'
#
loop_
_entity.id
_entity.type
_entity.pdbx_description
1 polymer ?
#
loop_
_entity_poly.entity_id
_entity_poly.type
_entity_poly.pdbx_seq_one_letter_code
_entity_poly.pdbx_strand_id
1 'polypeptide(L)'
;MEKRIIKSRGFSLLEIIFVLAFLGVILLAAGNYARKLIDEKTRQTAADAVAQEVYGALQFINAGSITATVNNVTKKVINPLYQQPADPISEDAGDTNTLGIQNNPLWLAHPGDSTDAGSASVSPYIARTWSKSITTPVSNELQVTDPDTGTTYYSHSLKWSQAVWGPDSVRGYFTDSGCAGASGNIYFNQQFLSCNENPVLRGSEIAISRLDLVSDQGTVSRPAGTTAGVPVGIDRVDVYVSFSPVDNNPARIEQFITPLMTAFRL
;
A
#
# COMPACT_ATOMS: atom_id res chain seq x y z
N MET A 1 31.87 -70.02 -33.98
CA MET A 1 30.99 -68.91 -33.55
C MET A 1 30.58 -69.15 -32.11
N GLU A 2 31.22 -68.48 -31.15
CA GLU A 2 30.77 -68.49 -29.76
C GLU A 2 29.43 -67.77 -29.63
N LYS A 3 28.41 -68.50 -29.16
CA LYS A 3 27.10 -67.92 -28.83
C LYS A 3 27.20 -67.31 -27.42
N ARG A 4 27.36 -65.99 -27.32
CA ARG A 4 27.17 -65.27 -26.05
C ARG A 4 25.69 -65.39 -25.66
N ILE A 5 25.41 -66.21 -24.65
CA ILE A 5 24.10 -66.23 -23.99
C ILE A 5 24.06 -65.01 -23.05
N ILE A 6 23.27 -64.01 -23.42
CA ILE A 6 22.94 -62.89 -22.52
C ILE A 6 21.97 -63.45 -21.47
N LYS A 7 22.47 -63.69 -20.26
CA LYS A 7 21.65 -64.13 -19.12
C LYS A 7 20.73 -62.98 -18.72
N SER A 8 19.46 -63.02 -19.13
CA SER A 8 18.43 -62.14 -18.60
C SER A 8 18.22 -62.48 -17.12
N ARG A 9 18.74 -61.64 -16.22
CA ARG A 9 18.39 -61.68 -14.80
C ARG A 9 16.96 -61.15 -14.68
N GLY A 10 15.99 -62.04 -14.53
CA GLY A 10 14.61 -61.66 -14.20
C GLY A 10 14.58 -61.01 -12.82
N PHE A 11 13.95 -59.84 -12.71
CA PHE A 11 13.74 -59.17 -11.43
C PHE A 11 12.83 -60.02 -10.55
N SER A 12 13.20 -60.20 -9.27
CA SER A 12 12.34 -60.86 -8.30
C SER A 12 11.15 -59.95 -7.96
N LEU A 13 9.94 -60.51 -7.83
CA LEU A 13 8.73 -59.76 -7.49
C LEU A 13 8.90 -58.97 -6.16
N LEU A 14 9.68 -59.51 -5.22
CA LEU A 14 10.03 -58.84 -3.97
C LEU A 14 10.86 -57.57 -4.21
N GLU A 15 11.81 -57.62 -5.14
CA GLU A 15 12.69 -56.49 -5.49
C GLU A 15 11.89 -55.35 -6.13
N ILE A 16 10.90 -55.67 -6.96
CA ILE A 16 9.98 -54.69 -7.55
C ILE A 16 9.15 -54.00 -6.47
N ILE A 17 8.62 -54.74 -5.49
CA ILE A 17 7.83 -54.17 -4.38
C ILE A 17 8.68 -53.21 -3.54
N PHE A 18 9.92 -53.60 -3.20
CA PHE A 18 10.82 -52.72 -2.46
C PHE A 18 11.15 -51.44 -3.24
N VAL A 19 11.47 -51.55 -4.53
CA VAL A 19 11.76 -50.39 -5.38
C VAL A 19 10.55 -49.44 -5.43
N LEU A 20 9.33 -49.96 -5.61
CA LEU A 20 8.12 -49.12 -5.63
C LEU A 20 7.87 -48.44 -4.27
N ALA A 21 8.11 -49.13 -3.15
CA ALA A 21 7.96 -48.55 -1.83
C ALA A 21 8.97 -47.40 -1.59
N PHE A 22 10.24 -47.60 -1.93
CA PHE A 22 11.28 -46.56 -1.81
C PHE A 22 11.01 -45.37 -2.73
N LEU A 23 10.57 -45.62 -3.98
CA LEU A 23 10.16 -44.55 -4.89
C LEU A 23 8.97 -43.76 -4.32
N GLY A 24 8.00 -44.43 -3.71
CA GLY A 24 6.88 -43.77 -3.03
C GLY A 24 7.33 -42.82 -1.92
N VAL A 25 8.25 -43.25 -1.06
CA VAL A 25 8.79 -42.42 0.03
C VAL A 25 9.57 -41.21 -0.51
N ILE A 26 10.41 -41.41 -1.52
CA ILE A 26 11.20 -40.34 -2.13
C ILE A 26 10.28 -39.29 -2.80
N LEU A 27 9.23 -39.73 -3.51
CA LEU A 27 8.27 -38.83 -4.14
C LEU A 27 7.47 -38.02 -3.12
N LEU A 28 7.08 -38.61 -1.98
CA LEU A 28 6.43 -37.88 -0.89
C LEU A 28 7.36 -36.82 -0.29
N ALA A 29 8.62 -37.16 -0.05
CA ALA A 29 9.62 -36.21 0.46
C ALA A 29 9.87 -35.07 -0.53
N ALA A 30 10.04 -35.38 -1.81
CA ALA A 30 10.22 -34.38 -2.87
C ALA A 30 8.99 -33.48 -3.02
N GLY A 31 7.79 -34.04 -2.93
CA GLY A 31 6.53 -33.29 -2.97
C GLY A 31 6.39 -32.32 -1.80
N ASN A 32 6.71 -32.76 -0.59
CA ASN A 32 6.68 -31.90 0.61
C ASN A 32 7.74 -30.79 0.54
N TYR A 33 8.95 -31.10 0.05
CA TYR A 33 9.99 -30.11 -0.16
C TYR A 33 9.58 -29.05 -1.20
N ALA A 34 9.03 -29.49 -2.33
CA ALA A 34 8.55 -28.60 -3.38
C ALA A 34 7.44 -27.67 -2.86
N ARG A 35 6.48 -28.18 -2.08
CA ARG A 35 5.44 -27.37 -1.43
C ARG A 35 6.05 -26.31 -0.50
N LYS A 36 6.98 -26.70 0.37
CA LYS A 36 7.63 -25.77 1.29
C LYS A 36 8.34 -24.63 0.55
N LEU A 37 9.06 -24.95 -0.52
CA LEU A 37 9.77 -23.97 -1.33
C LEU A 37 8.82 -23.01 -2.06
N ILE A 38 7.70 -23.54 -2.59
CA ILE A 38 6.65 -22.73 -3.22
C ILE A 38 6.05 -21.78 -2.19
N ASP A 39 5.67 -22.28 -1.02
CA ASP A 39 5.06 -21.46 0.03
C ASP A 39 6.00 -20.33 0.49
N GLU A 40 7.29 -20.64 0.68
CA GLU A 40 8.30 -19.64 1.05
C GLU A 40 8.47 -18.56 -0.03
N LYS A 41 8.53 -18.96 -1.30
CA LYS A 41 8.63 -18.01 -2.42
C LYS A 41 7.37 -17.15 -2.57
N THR A 42 6.19 -17.73 -2.39
CA THR A 42 4.93 -16.99 -2.42
C THR A 42 4.87 -15.95 -1.30
N ARG A 43 5.32 -16.29 -0.08
CA ARG A 43 5.43 -15.32 1.02
C ARG A 43 6.39 -14.19 0.71
N GLN A 44 7.56 -14.51 0.14
CA GLN A 44 8.52 -13.48 -0.27
C GLN A 44 7.92 -12.55 -1.34
N THR A 45 7.24 -13.11 -2.34
CA THR A 45 6.65 -12.30 -3.42
C THR A 45 5.53 -11.40 -2.89
N ALA A 46 4.72 -11.88 -1.95
CA ALA A 46 3.71 -11.06 -1.28
C ALA A 46 4.35 -9.94 -0.44
N ALA A 47 5.43 -10.25 0.29
CA ALA A 47 6.17 -9.26 1.07
C ALA A 47 6.83 -8.19 0.18
N ASP A 48 7.43 -8.59 -0.95
CA ASP A 48 8.00 -7.68 -1.94
C ASP A 48 6.93 -6.76 -2.53
N ALA A 49 5.74 -7.30 -2.81
CA ALA A 49 4.60 -6.50 -3.28
C ALA A 49 4.13 -5.48 -2.23
N VAL A 50 4.08 -5.85 -0.94
CA VAL A 50 3.78 -4.90 0.15
C VAL A 50 4.84 -3.80 0.21
N ALA A 51 6.13 -4.16 0.17
CA ALA A 51 7.21 -3.18 0.24
C ALA A 51 7.19 -2.22 -0.96
N GLN A 52 6.93 -2.71 -2.17
CA GLN A 52 6.80 -1.90 -3.37
C GLN A 52 5.66 -0.88 -3.26
N GLU A 53 4.49 -1.30 -2.78
CA GLU A 53 3.34 -0.41 -2.57
C GLU A 53 3.64 0.67 -1.53
N VAL A 54 4.26 0.29 -0.40
CA VAL A 54 4.66 1.25 0.64
C VAL A 54 5.71 2.23 0.11
N TYR A 55 6.72 1.74 -0.61
CA TYR A 55 7.75 2.58 -1.19
C TYR A 55 7.18 3.62 -2.15
N GLY A 56 6.29 3.20 -3.05
CA GLY A 56 5.61 4.11 -3.98
C GLY A 56 4.75 5.16 -3.27
N ALA A 57 3.98 4.74 -2.26
CA ALA A 57 3.20 5.65 -1.42
C ALA A 57 4.11 6.69 -0.73
N LEU A 58 5.23 6.24 -0.15
CA LEU A 58 6.19 7.11 0.53
C LEU A 58 6.88 8.08 -0.43
N GLN A 59 7.17 7.68 -1.68
CA GLN A 59 7.71 8.62 -2.67
C GLN A 59 6.72 9.75 -2.98
N PHE A 60 5.42 9.42 -3.14
CA PHE A 60 4.39 10.43 -3.33
C PHE A 60 4.26 11.33 -2.09
N ILE A 61 4.21 10.72 -0.90
CA ILE A 61 4.06 11.43 0.37
C ILE A 61 5.24 12.38 0.59
N ASN A 62 6.47 11.98 0.34
CA ASN A 62 7.65 12.80 0.57
C ASN A 62 7.89 13.88 -0.50
N ALA A 63 7.15 13.86 -1.61
CA ALA A 63 7.25 14.89 -2.64
C ALA A 63 6.47 16.15 -2.24
N GLY A 64 7.15 17.28 -2.02
CA GLY A 64 6.48 18.56 -1.76
C GLY A 64 5.68 19.08 -2.96
N SER A 65 6.12 18.72 -4.17
CA SER A 65 5.43 19.00 -5.43
C SER A 65 5.64 17.85 -6.41
N ILE A 66 4.66 17.68 -7.29
CA ILE A 66 4.56 16.59 -8.25
C ILE A 66 4.65 17.20 -9.65
N THR A 67 5.66 16.79 -10.41
CA THR A 67 5.78 17.16 -11.81
C THR A 67 4.77 16.36 -12.61
N ALA A 68 3.77 17.05 -13.18
CA ALA A 68 2.71 16.45 -13.95
C ALA A 68 2.38 17.26 -15.20
N THR A 69 1.99 16.59 -16.27
CA THR A 69 1.37 17.23 -17.44
C THR A 69 -0.11 17.45 -17.16
N VAL A 70 -0.51 18.70 -16.94
CA VAL A 70 -1.90 19.13 -16.73
C VAL A 70 -2.37 19.85 -17.99
N ASN A 71 -3.40 19.33 -18.66
CA ASN A 71 -3.95 19.92 -19.89
C ASN A 71 -2.87 20.21 -20.96
N ASN A 72 -1.98 19.24 -21.20
CA ASN A 72 -0.85 19.32 -22.13
C ASN A 72 0.28 20.31 -21.75
N VAL A 73 0.25 20.84 -20.53
CA VAL A 73 1.33 21.70 -20.00
C VAL A 73 1.99 21.00 -18.82
N THR A 74 3.31 20.80 -18.89
CA THR A 74 4.08 20.28 -17.76
C THR A 74 4.18 21.35 -16.68
N LYS A 75 3.72 21.00 -15.48
CA LYS A 75 3.67 21.86 -14.31
C LYS A 75 4.26 21.15 -13.11
N LYS A 76 4.80 21.93 -12.16
CA LYS A 76 5.21 21.43 -10.84
C LYS A 76 4.09 21.69 -9.84
N VAL A 77 3.09 20.82 -9.85
CA VAL A 77 1.86 20.95 -9.05
C VAL A 77 2.21 20.75 -7.58
N ILE A 78 1.75 21.63 -6.69
CA ILE A 78 1.98 21.46 -5.25
C ILE A 78 1.23 20.22 -4.78
N ASN A 79 1.88 19.38 -3.97
CA ASN A 79 1.25 18.16 -3.51
C ASN A 79 0.02 18.50 -2.64
N PRO A 80 -1.18 18.02 -2.97
CA PRO A 80 -2.40 18.30 -2.21
C PRO A 80 -2.29 17.80 -0.76
N LEU A 81 -1.37 16.88 -0.44
CA LEU A 81 -1.06 16.49 0.94
C LEU A 81 -0.60 17.67 1.79
N TYR A 82 0.10 18.65 1.24
CA TYR A 82 0.69 19.76 2.01
C TYR A 82 0.05 21.11 1.73
N GLN A 83 -0.73 21.22 0.66
CA GLN A 83 -1.31 22.48 0.21
C GLN A 83 -2.30 23.10 1.21
N GLN A 84 -2.02 24.33 1.63
CA GLN A 84 -2.90 25.17 2.44
C GLN A 84 -3.89 25.96 1.58
N PRO A 85 -4.97 26.52 2.15
CA PRO A 85 -5.95 27.28 1.39
C PRO A 85 -5.34 28.46 0.61
N ALA A 86 -4.37 29.16 1.21
CA ALA A 86 -3.68 30.29 0.60
C ALA A 86 -2.52 29.91 -0.34
N ASP A 87 -2.16 28.64 -0.43
CA ASP A 87 -1.04 28.21 -1.27
C ASP A 87 -1.47 28.13 -2.73
N PRO A 88 -0.59 28.51 -3.69
CA PRO A 88 -0.87 28.31 -5.10
C PRO A 88 -1.03 26.82 -5.43
N ILE A 89 -1.66 26.52 -6.56
CA ILE A 89 -1.85 25.13 -7.02
C ILE A 89 -0.56 24.52 -7.61
N SER A 90 0.40 25.34 -8.02
CA SER A 90 1.68 24.91 -8.59
C SER A 90 2.79 25.92 -8.27
N GLU A 91 4.04 25.51 -8.49
CA GLU A 91 5.20 26.40 -8.42
C GLU A 91 5.36 27.29 -9.68
N ASP A 92 4.47 27.17 -10.66
CA ASP A 92 4.56 27.94 -11.90
C ASP A 92 4.03 29.36 -11.71
N ALA A 93 4.73 30.34 -12.28
CA ALA A 93 4.41 31.76 -12.11
C ALA A 93 2.98 32.14 -12.55
N GLY A 94 2.42 31.42 -13.53
CA GLY A 94 1.07 31.64 -14.03
C GLY A 94 -0.06 31.23 -13.07
N ASP A 95 0.24 30.41 -12.06
CA ASP A 95 -0.76 29.86 -11.13
C ASP A 95 -0.71 30.52 -9.74
N THR A 96 0.08 31.57 -9.57
CA THR A 96 0.28 32.30 -8.30
C THR A 96 -1.00 32.86 -7.67
N ASN A 97 -2.04 33.09 -8.47
CA ASN A 97 -3.35 33.58 -8.00
C ASN A 97 -4.43 32.49 -7.92
N THR A 98 -4.11 31.27 -8.36
CA THR A 98 -5.02 30.12 -8.28
C THR A 98 -4.67 29.35 -7.03
N LEU A 99 -5.44 29.56 -5.97
CA LEU A 99 -5.08 29.13 -4.63
C LEU A 99 -5.95 27.97 -4.13
N GLY A 100 -5.38 27.18 -3.21
CA GLY A 100 -6.09 26.22 -2.39
C GLY A 100 -6.33 24.86 -3.06
N ILE A 101 -6.59 23.87 -2.20
CA ILE A 101 -6.68 22.46 -2.59
C ILE A 101 -7.81 22.16 -3.57
N GLN A 102 -8.93 22.89 -3.49
CA GLN A 102 -10.09 22.67 -4.36
C GLN A 102 -9.83 23.06 -5.82
N ASN A 103 -8.83 23.91 -6.07
CA ASN A 103 -8.39 24.26 -7.42
C ASN A 103 -7.20 23.42 -7.87
N ASN A 104 -6.65 22.57 -6.99
CA ASN A 104 -5.49 21.74 -7.32
C ASN A 104 -5.88 20.72 -8.39
N PRO A 105 -5.11 20.62 -9.49
CA PRO A 105 -5.37 19.62 -10.52
C PRO A 105 -5.50 18.21 -9.95
N LEU A 106 -4.59 17.77 -9.08
CA LEU A 106 -4.59 16.43 -8.50
C LEU A 106 -5.87 16.17 -7.68
N TRP A 107 -6.30 17.18 -6.92
CA TRP A 107 -7.60 17.13 -6.24
C TRP A 107 -8.77 17.05 -7.22
N LEU A 108 -8.75 17.83 -8.30
CA LEU A 108 -9.82 17.81 -9.29
C LEU A 108 -9.89 16.48 -10.05
N ALA A 109 -8.77 15.76 -10.17
CA ALA A 109 -8.78 14.41 -10.72
C ALA A 109 -9.39 13.38 -9.78
N HIS A 110 -9.19 13.57 -8.48
CA HIS A 110 -9.77 12.72 -7.44
C HIS A 110 -10.42 13.59 -6.36
N PRO A 111 -11.62 14.13 -6.64
CA PRO A 111 -12.30 14.94 -5.64
C PRO A 111 -12.62 14.03 -4.46
N GLY A 112 -12.12 14.39 -3.28
CA GLY A 112 -12.49 13.69 -2.06
C GLY A 112 -13.84 14.17 -1.52
N ASP A 113 -14.33 13.49 -0.49
CA ASP A 113 -15.67 13.73 0.05
C ASP A 113 -15.84 15.10 0.71
N SER A 114 -14.81 15.56 1.43
CA SER A 114 -14.85 16.81 2.20
C SER A 114 -13.45 17.36 2.45
N THR A 115 -13.35 18.68 2.62
CA THR A 115 -12.16 19.34 3.20
C THR A 115 -12.37 19.77 4.65
N ASP A 116 -13.49 19.39 5.27
CA ASP A 116 -13.77 19.68 6.67
C ASP A 116 -13.41 18.49 7.57
N ALA A 117 -12.46 18.68 8.48
CA ALA A 117 -12.00 17.67 9.43
C ALA A 117 -13.09 17.16 10.38
N GLY A 118 -14.18 17.92 10.58
CA GLY A 118 -15.33 17.46 11.35
C GLY A 118 -16.22 16.45 10.62
N SER A 119 -16.02 16.27 9.30
CA SER A 119 -16.81 15.35 8.49
C SER A 119 -16.45 13.89 8.77
N ALA A 120 -17.42 12.99 8.69
CA ALA A 120 -17.19 11.55 8.89
C ALA A 120 -16.27 10.92 7.83
N SER A 121 -16.21 11.53 6.64
CA SER A 121 -15.27 11.19 5.59
C SER A 121 -14.67 12.48 5.05
N VAL A 122 -13.37 12.44 4.79
CA VAL A 122 -12.60 13.55 4.23
C VAL A 122 -11.79 13.04 3.05
N SER A 123 -11.34 13.97 2.22
CA SER A 123 -10.39 13.60 1.17
C SER A 123 -9.13 12.96 1.75
N PRO A 124 -8.64 11.87 1.11
CA PRO A 124 -7.38 11.24 1.45
C PRO A 124 -6.19 12.22 1.50
N TYR A 125 -6.26 13.32 0.75
CA TYR A 125 -5.20 14.33 0.73
C TYR A 125 -5.10 15.14 2.04
N ILE A 126 -6.22 15.35 2.73
CA ILE A 126 -6.21 16.07 4.02
C ILE A 126 -6.20 15.15 5.23
N ALA A 127 -6.56 13.88 5.03
CA ALA A 127 -6.65 12.87 6.08
C ALA A 127 -5.32 12.73 6.83
N ARG A 128 -5.42 12.78 8.16
CA ARG A 128 -4.33 12.51 9.10
C ARG A 128 -4.85 11.76 10.30
N THR A 129 -4.06 10.85 10.83
CA THR A 129 -4.35 10.20 12.12
C THR A 129 -3.60 10.95 13.22
N TRP A 130 -4.30 11.30 14.29
CA TRP A 130 -3.66 11.95 15.43
C TRP A 130 -2.87 10.92 16.25
N SER A 131 -1.58 11.19 16.47
CA SER A 131 -0.74 10.43 17.40
C SER A 131 0.56 11.20 17.67
N LYS A 132 0.98 11.25 18.93
CA LYS A 132 2.25 11.88 19.34
C LYS A 132 3.44 10.93 19.34
N SER A 133 3.19 9.62 19.39
CA SER A 133 4.24 8.61 19.55
C SER A 133 3.76 7.23 19.13
N ILE A 134 4.70 6.31 18.90
CA ILE A 134 4.41 4.92 18.53
C ILE A 134 3.62 4.16 19.62
N THR A 135 3.63 4.64 20.86
CA THR A 135 2.89 4.03 21.98
C THR A 135 1.54 4.69 22.25
N THR A 136 1.21 5.77 21.52
CA THR A 136 -0.12 6.38 21.61
C THR A 136 -1.14 5.42 21.00
N PRO A 137 -2.32 5.21 21.62
CA PRO A 137 -3.34 4.34 21.05
C PRO A 137 -3.66 4.72 19.61
N VAL A 138 -3.77 3.71 18.75
CA VAL A 138 -4.22 3.88 17.37
C VAL A 138 -5.69 4.28 17.43
N SER A 139 -6.02 5.48 16.94
CA SER A 139 -7.41 5.88 16.86
C SER A 139 -8.12 5.17 15.71
N ASN A 140 -9.31 4.64 16.01
CA ASN A 140 -10.33 4.28 15.02
C ASN A 140 -11.51 5.25 15.08
N GLU A 141 -11.45 6.24 15.96
CA GLU A 141 -12.51 7.21 16.21
C GLU A 141 -12.19 8.52 15.49
N LEU A 142 -13.24 9.17 15.00
CA LEU A 142 -13.13 10.46 14.31
C LEU A 142 -12.54 11.53 15.22
N GLN A 143 -12.91 11.54 16.50
CA GLN A 143 -12.43 12.51 17.49
C GLN A 143 -11.57 11.79 18.53
N VAL A 144 -10.41 12.36 18.83
CA VAL A 144 -9.47 11.82 19.81
C VAL A 144 -9.09 12.92 20.78
N THR A 145 -9.37 12.70 22.05
CA THR A 145 -8.95 13.62 23.11
C THR A 145 -7.56 13.23 23.59
N ASP A 146 -6.63 14.16 23.47
CA ASP A 146 -5.29 14.04 24.01
C ASP A 146 -5.35 13.92 25.55
N PRO A 147 -4.87 12.81 26.15
CA PRO A 147 -4.95 12.63 27.59
C PRO A 147 -4.08 13.62 28.36
N ASP A 148 -3.03 14.18 27.75
CA ASP A 148 -2.10 15.08 28.42
C ASP A 148 -2.63 16.53 28.46
N THR A 149 -3.32 16.97 27.40
CA THR A 149 -3.75 18.37 27.24
C THR A 149 -5.27 18.57 27.31
N GLY A 150 -6.06 17.51 27.17
CA GLY A 150 -7.51 17.59 27.04
C GLY A 150 -7.99 18.13 25.68
N THR A 151 -7.08 18.44 24.76
CA THR A 151 -7.42 18.94 23.41
C THR A 151 -7.99 17.82 22.56
N THR A 152 -9.08 18.09 21.84
CA THR A 152 -9.67 17.12 20.92
C THR A 152 -9.19 17.38 19.49
N TYR A 153 -8.71 16.32 18.84
CA TYR A 153 -8.20 16.31 17.49
C TYR A 153 -9.05 15.40 16.61
N TYR A 154 -9.03 15.64 15.30
CA TYR A 154 -9.69 14.77 14.34
C TYR A 154 -8.73 13.72 13.78
N SER A 155 -9.18 12.48 13.61
CA SER A 155 -8.39 11.39 13.06
C SER A 155 -9.09 10.72 11.89
N HIS A 156 -8.37 10.59 10.78
CA HIS A 156 -8.79 9.89 9.59
C HIS A 156 -7.69 8.98 9.09
N SER A 157 -8.09 7.77 8.73
CA SER A 157 -7.21 6.70 8.27
C SER A 157 -7.52 6.35 6.83
N LEU A 158 -6.51 5.95 6.09
CA LEU A 158 -6.65 5.63 4.69
C LEU A 158 -6.94 4.14 4.52
N LYS A 159 -8.12 3.82 3.99
CA LYS A 159 -8.46 2.47 3.51
C LYS A 159 -7.62 2.16 2.27
N TRP A 160 -6.46 1.52 2.45
CA TRP A 160 -5.43 1.53 1.41
C TRP A 160 -5.67 0.51 0.30
N SER A 161 -5.45 -0.78 0.53
CA SER A 161 -5.44 -1.82 -0.52
C SER A 161 -6.80 -2.03 -1.19
N GLN A 162 -6.78 -2.21 -2.52
CA GLN A 162 -7.95 -2.64 -3.28
C GLN A 162 -8.29 -4.11 -3.01
N ALA A 163 -7.30 -4.94 -2.70
CA ALA A 163 -7.50 -6.34 -2.31
C ALA A 163 -8.33 -6.47 -1.03
N VAL A 164 -8.25 -5.48 -0.12
CA VAL A 164 -8.99 -5.45 1.15
C VAL A 164 -10.32 -4.71 1.02
N TRP A 165 -10.31 -3.52 0.40
CA TRP A 165 -11.45 -2.60 0.42
C TRP A 165 -12.23 -2.53 -0.89
N GLY A 166 -11.72 -3.12 -1.96
CA GLY A 166 -12.35 -3.06 -3.28
C GLY A 166 -12.59 -1.60 -3.71
N PRO A 167 -13.83 -1.21 -4.03
CA PRO A 167 -14.18 0.17 -4.42
C PRO A 167 -13.90 1.23 -3.34
N ASP A 168 -13.89 0.87 -2.06
CA ASP A 168 -13.65 1.80 -0.95
C ASP A 168 -12.16 2.13 -0.75
N SER A 169 -11.28 1.55 -1.58
CA SER A 169 -9.84 1.80 -1.54
C SER A 169 -9.51 3.22 -2.00
N VAL A 170 -8.74 3.94 -1.18
CA VAL A 170 -8.27 5.29 -1.53
C VAL A 170 -6.98 5.28 -2.36
N ARG A 171 -6.48 4.11 -2.76
CA ARG A 171 -5.23 3.97 -3.54
C ARG A 171 -5.26 4.79 -4.83
N GLY A 172 -6.43 4.93 -5.45
CA GLY A 172 -6.61 5.69 -6.69
C GLY A 172 -6.17 7.15 -6.59
N TYR A 173 -6.29 7.78 -5.41
CA TYR A 173 -5.88 9.17 -5.18
C TYR A 173 -4.36 9.38 -5.30
N PHE A 174 -3.58 8.29 -5.27
CA PHE A 174 -2.11 8.32 -5.34
C PHE A 174 -1.60 7.79 -6.68
N THR A 175 -2.51 7.60 -7.65
CA THR A 175 -2.19 7.18 -9.02
C THR A 175 -2.48 8.28 -10.02
N ASP A 176 -1.94 8.12 -11.22
CA ASP A 176 -2.14 9.00 -12.36
C ASP A 176 -3.62 9.04 -12.80
N SER A 177 -4.07 10.15 -13.39
CA SER A 177 -5.44 10.25 -13.91
C SER A 177 -5.76 9.31 -15.09
N GLY A 178 -4.74 8.77 -15.76
CA GLY A 178 -4.88 7.70 -16.75
C GLY A 178 -5.32 6.35 -16.14
N CYS A 179 -5.31 6.23 -14.81
CA CYS A 179 -5.81 5.07 -14.09
C CYS A 179 -7.33 5.15 -13.86
N ALA A 180 -7.99 4.00 -13.69
CA ALA A 180 -9.44 3.96 -13.50
C ALA A 180 -9.87 4.70 -12.22
N GLY A 181 -10.89 5.56 -12.32
CA GLY A 181 -11.47 6.29 -11.18
C GLY A 181 -11.02 7.75 -11.05
N ALA A 182 -10.17 8.24 -11.95
CA ALA A 182 -9.83 9.66 -12.05
C ALA A 182 -10.61 10.37 -13.15
N SER A 183 -10.74 11.70 -13.02
CA SER A 183 -11.22 12.58 -14.10
C SER A 183 -10.14 13.56 -14.55
N GLY A 184 -10.20 14.00 -15.81
CA GLY A 184 -9.27 15.00 -16.35
C GLY A 184 -8.01 14.42 -17.00
N ASN A 185 -7.07 15.30 -17.36
CA ASN A 185 -5.85 14.98 -18.11
C ASN A 185 -4.62 15.39 -17.31
N ILE A 186 -4.31 14.63 -16.26
CA ILE A 186 -3.19 14.86 -15.35
C ILE A 186 -2.30 13.63 -15.32
N TYR A 187 -1.17 13.75 -16.00
CA TYR A 187 -0.23 12.64 -16.15
C TYR A 187 1.02 12.90 -15.32
N PHE A 188 1.38 12.00 -14.42
CA PHE A 188 2.58 12.14 -13.61
C PHE A 188 3.80 11.83 -14.46
N ASN A 189 4.81 12.68 -14.41
CA ASN A 189 6.07 12.42 -15.11
C ASN A 189 6.86 11.29 -14.45
N GLN A 190 6.54 10.98 -13.19
CA GLN A 190 7.04 9.84 -12.44
C GLN A 190 5.86 9.07 -11.87
N GLN A 191 5.75 7.79 -12.23
CA GLN A 191 4.74 6.91 -11.66
C GLN A 191 5.17 6.47 -10.25
N PHE A 192 4.42 6.88 -9.23
CA PHE A 192 4.66 6.45 -7.84
C PHE A 192 4.10 5.05 -7.56
N LEU A 193 2.89 4.78 -8.04
CA LEU A 193 2.18 3.51 -7.87
C LEU A 193 1.64 3.04 -9.22
N SER A 194 1.65 1.75 -9.51
CA SER A 194 0.98 1.21 -10.71
C SER A 194 -0.53 1.48 -10.66
N CYS A 195 -1.21 1.60 -11.80
CA CYS A 195 -2.67 1.83 -11.81
C CYS A 195 -3.44 0.74 -11.04
N ASN A 196 -3.07 -0.51 -11.27
CA ASN A 196 -3.64 -1.63 -10.54
C ASN A 196 -2.69 -2.03 -9.42
N GLU A 197 -3.25 -2.34 -8.25
CA GLU A 197 -2.50 -2.98 -7.17
C GLU A 197 -1.90 -4.30 -7.66
N ASN A 198 -0.74 -4.67 -7.13
CA ASN A 198 -0.08 -5.92 -7.46
C ASN A 198 -1.05 -7.11 -7.24
N PRO A 199 -1.37 -7.89 -8.28
CA PRO A 199 -2.35 -8.97 -8.17
C PRO A 199 -1.93 -10.07 -7.20
N VAL A 200 -0.65 -10.18 -6.85
CA VAL A 200 -0.19 -11.12 -5.81
C VAL A 200 -0.83 -10.80 -4.45
N LEU A 201 -1.12 -9.53 -4.17
CA LEU A 201 -1.82 -9.12 -2.95
C LEU A 201 -3.28 -9.59 -2.94
N ARG A 202 -3.87 -9.81 -4.12
CA ARG A 202 -5.22 -10.38 -4.27
C ARG A 202 -5.13 -11.90 -4.14
N GLY A 203 -5.26 -12.39 -2.91
CA GLY A 203 -5.23 -13.82 -2.59
C GLY A 203 -4.00 -14.28 -1.81
N SER A 204 -3.10 -13.36 -1.45
CA SER A 204 -2.11 -13.62 -0.41
C SER A 204 -2.73 -13.57 0.98
N GLU A 205 -2.02 -14.17 1.94
CA GLU A 205 -2.41 -14.13 3.35
C GLU A 205 -2.14 -12.78 4.00
N ILE A 206 -1.40 -11.89 3.32
CA ILE A 206 -1.13 -10.53 3.78
C ILE A 206 -1.60 -9.50 2.76
N ALA A 207 -2.12 -8.36 3.22
CA ALA A 207 -2.45 -7.21 2.38
C ALA A 207 -2.43 -5.91 3.22
N ILE A 208 -2.20 -4.77 2.58
CA ILE A 208 -2.13 -3.47 3.27
C ILE A 208 -3.55 -2.97 3.57
N SER A 209 -4.07 -3.25 4.75
CA SER A 209 -5.43 -2.83 5.10
C SER A 209 -5.52 -1.34 5.36
N ARG A 210 -4.50 -0.70 5.93
CA ARG A 210 -4.62 0.70 6.32
C ARG A 210 -3.28 1.40 6.24
N LEU A 211 -3.33 2.66 5.83
CA LEU A 211 -2.18 3.57 5.86
C LEU A 211 -2.60 4.81 6.65
N ASP A 212 -1.81 5.17 7.65
CA ASP A 212 -2.05 6.37 8.44
C ASP A 212 -0.95 7.39 8.17
N LEU A 213 -1.37 8.57 7.74
CA LEU A 213 -0.54 9.75 7.69
C LEU A 213 -0.60 10.42 9.06
N VAL A 214 0.41 10.19 9.88
CA VAL A 214 0.37 10.58 11.29
C VAL A 214 0.77 12.05 11.45
N SER A 215 0.04 12.77 12.29
CA SER A 215 0.43 14.10 12.76
C SER A 215 0.06 14.31 14.22
N ASP A 216 0.86 15.09 14.94
CA ASP A 216 0.52 15.56 16.29
C ASP A 216 -0.66 16.55 16.35
N GLN A 217 -1.09 17.11 15.20
CA GLN A 217 -2.27 17.96 15.04
C GLN A 217 -3.49 17.22 14.48
N GLY A 218 -3.33 15.94 14.10
CA GLY A 218 -4.40 15.19 13.44
C GLY A 218 -4.84 15.83 12.11
N THR A 219 -6.09 15.59 11.72
CA THR A 219 -6.69 16.20 10.52
C THR A 219 -7.14 17.63 10.82
N VAL A 220 -6.79 18.57 9.94
CA VAL A 220 -7.23 19.97 10.02
C VAL A 220 -7.97 20.35 8.75
N SER A 221 -9.08 21.07 8.92
CA SER A 221 -9.93 21.51 7.81
C SER A 221 -9.17 22.43 6.85
N ARG A 222 -9.42 22.27 5.55
CA ARG A 222 -8.86 23.09 4.47
C ARG A 222 -9.99 23.77 3.68
N PRO A 223 -10.58 24.86 4.23
CA PRO A 223 -11.67 25.56 3.55
C PRO A 223 -11.18 26.21 2.25
N ALA A 224 -12.13 26.55 1.38
CA ALA A 224 -11.85 27.38 0.22
C ALA A 224 -11.42 28.79 0.65
N GLY A 225 -10.50 29.41 -0.10
CA GLY A 225 -10.21 30.84 0.03
C GLY A 225 -8.75 31.15 0.30
N THR A 226 -8.47 32.43 0.61
CA THR A 226 -7.11 32.99 0.67
C THR A 226 -6.54 33.09 2.08
N THR A 227 -7.25 32.55 3.07
CA THR A 227 -6.81 32.58 4.47
C THR A 227 -5.70 31.55 4.69
N ALA A 228 -4.57 31.97 5.25
CA ALA A 228 -3.51 31.06 5.62
C ALA A 228 -4.05 30.03 6.63
N GLY A 229 -3.93 28.74 6.30
CA GLY A 229 -4.25 27.64 7.20
C GLY A 229 -3.12 27.37 8.19
N VAL A 230 -3.37 26.48 9.15
CA VAL A 230 -2.30 25.90 9.98
C VAL A 230 -1.64 24.79 9.16
N PRO A 231 -0.35 24.90 8.80
CA PRO A 231 0.35 23.83 8.11
C PRO A 231 0.37 22.57 8.96
N VAL A 232 -0.10 21.46 8.40
CA VAL A 232 -0.06 20.15 9.05
C VAL A 232 0.87 19.24 8.28
N GLY A 233 1.97 18.89 8.92
CA GLY A 233 2.96 17.96 8.40
C GLY A 233 2.47 16.52 8.38
N ILE A 234 3.35 15.63 7.93
CA ILE A 234 3.23 14.19 8.14
C ILE A 234 4.48 13.81 8.93
N ASP A 235 4.31 13.50 10.20
CA ASP A 235 5.40 13.21 11.13
C ASP A 235 5.87 11.75 11.00
N ARG A 236 4.94 10.85 10.65
CA ARG A 236 5.17 9.41 10.48
C ARG A 236 4.15 8.82 9.53
N VAL A 237 4.48 7.70 8.89
CA VAL A 237 3.53 6.90 8.12
C VAL A 237 3.44 5.52 8.76
N ASP A 238 2.27 5.18 9.28
CA ASP A 238 2.01 3.86 9.86
C ASP A 238 1.30 2.98 8.83
N VAL A 239 1.83 1.78 8.60
CA VAL A 239 1.29 0.82 7.62
C VAL A 239 0.79 -0.40 8.36
N TYR A 240 -0.51 -0.68 8.19
CA TYR A 240 -1.18 -1.82 8.79
C TYR A 240 -1.32 -2.92 7.75
N VAL A 241 -0.67 -4.04 8.02
CA VAL A 241 -0.75 -5.23 7.19
C VAL A 241 -1.74 -6.19 7.85
N SER A 242 -2.87 -6.40 7.19
CA SER A 242 -3.82 -7.44 7.57
C SER A 242 -3.24 -8.82 7.29
N PHE A 243 -3.55 -9.79 8.16
CA PHE A 243 -3.16 -11.18 7.99
C PHE A 243 -4.40 -12.08 8.04
N SER A 244 -4.62 -12.85 6.98
CA SER A 244 -5.73 -13.79 6.81
C SER A 244 -5.17 -15.17 6.42
N PRO A 245 -4.85 -16.04 7.41
CA PRO A 245 -4.25 -17.35 7.14
C PRO A 245 -5.25 -18.29 6.47
N VAL A 246 -4.81 -19.03 5.44
CA VAL A 246 -5.67 -19.98 4.71
C VAL A 246 -6.16 -21.15 5.57
N ASP A 247 -5.41 -21.49 6.62
CA ASP A 247 -5.66 -22.60 7.54
C ASP A 247 -6.19 -22.14 8.90
N ASN A 248 -6.59 -20.86 9.03
CA ASN A 248 -7.00 -20.24 10.30
C ASN A 248 -5.94 -20.31 11.42
N ASN A 249 -4.66 -20.51 11.07
CA ASN A 249 -3.57 -20.56 12.04
C ASN A 249 -2.92 -19.17 12.20
N PRO A 250 -3.22 -18.42 13.28
CA PRO A 250 -2.69 -17.07 13.45
C PRO A 250 -1.16 -17.04 13.64
N ALA A 251 -0.56 -18.12 14.16
CA ALA A 251 0.89 -18.18 14.39
C ALA A 251 1.70 -18.14 13.10
N ARG A 252 1.08 -18.42 11.94
CA ARG A 252 1.77 -18.36 10.64
C ARG A 252 2.18 -16.94 10.24
N ILE A 253 1.69 -15.91 10.92
CA ILE A 253 2.15 -14.53 10.72
C ILE A 253 3.67 -14.39 10.91
N GLU A 254 4.26 -15.20 11.80
CA GLU A 254 5.71 -15.20 12.04
C GLU A 254 6.52 -15.52 10.77
N GLN A 255 5.94 -16.32 9.87
CA GLN A 255 6.58 -16.71 8.60
C GLN A 255 6.69 -15.55 7.61
N PHE A 256 6.02 -14.42 7.87
CA PHE A 256 6.08 -13.21 7.05
C PHE A 256 7.03 -12.14 7.62
N ILE A 257 7.50 -12.27 8.86
CA ILE A 257 8.39 -11.27 9.49
C ILE A 257 9.70 -11.14 8.71
N THR A 258 10.42 -12.24 8.51
CA THR A 258 11.71 -12.21 7.78
C THR A 258 11.55 -11.78 6.31
N PRO A 259 10.56 -12.28 5.54
CA PRO A 259 10.29 -11.78 4.21
C PRO A 259 10.04 -10.28 4.14
N LEU A 260 9.19 -9.74 5.02
CA LEU A 260 8.90 -8.30 5.08
C LEU A 260 10.17 -7.50 5.44
N MET A 261 10.92 -7.92 6.46
CA MET A 261 12.19 -7.27 6.81
C MET A 261 13.20 -7.27 5.65
N THR A 262 13.18 -8.32 4.82
CA THR A 262 14.08 -8.43 3.66
C THR A 262 13.62 -7.51 2.54
N ALA A 263 12.33 -7.48 2.26
CA ALA A 263 11.73 -6.64 1.22
C ALA A 263 11.95 -5.14 1.50
N PHE A 264 11.84 -4.69 2.75
CA PHE A 264 12.06 -3.28 3.14
C PHE A 264 13.52 -2.85 3.25
N ARG A 265 14.50 -3.76 3.11
CA ARG A 265 15.93 -3.40 3.10
C ARG A 265 16.44 -2.98 1.71
N LEU A 266 15.70 -3.34 0.66
CA LEU A 266 16.05 -3.10 -0.73
C LEU A 266 15.48 -1.74 -1.19
#